data_AF-A0A382XF56-F1
#
_entry.id   AF-A0A382XF56-F1
#
_cell.length_a   1.000
_cell.length_b   1.000
_cell.length_c   1.000
_cell.angle_alpha   90.00
_cell.angle_beta   90.00
_cell.angle_gamma   90.00
#
_symmetry.space_group_name_H-M   'P 1'
#
loop_
_entity.id
_entity.type
_entity.pdbx_description
1 polymer ?
#
loop_
_entity_poly.entity_id
_entity_poly.type
_entity_poly.pdbx_seq_one_letter_code
_entity_poly.pdbx_strand_id
1 'polypeptide(L)'
;MDQNINTKIENKISEDLSPTRNITGLHLKIVAAIAIIWTLFQLWYASPFPFWFNIGMFKGLPARAIHLGFALLLAFLIFPISKNKKISTIDVLISLIAAFCCLYIYFFYDQLIDRGGILLNVSLGKNIDIPIELTIGIIGILILLEATRRVIGLPLVIIAICFLLFSFFGRYAPDIISHGGLSLKRLVGFQWFDQEAIFGIPIGVSVDFIFLFVLFGALLETAGGGKYFLDLAFAMVGKMRGGPAKA
;
A
#
# COMPACT_ATOMS: atom_id res chain seq x y z
N MET A 1 -41.13 6.93 -10.35
CA MET A 1 -40.18 6.01 -10.98
C MET A 1 -38.76 6.62 -11.02
N ASP A 2 -38.65 7.94 -11.24
CA ASP A 2 -37.36 8.66 -11.31
C ASP A 2 -36.55 8.73 -10.02
N GLN A 3 -37.19 8.79 -8.84
CA GLN A 3 -36.45 8.80 -7.56
C GLN A 3 -35.68 7.49 -7.30
N ASN A 4 -36.23 6.34 -7.71
CA ASN A 4 -35.55 5.04 -7.61
C ASN A 4 -34.40 4.91 -8.62
N ILE A 5 -34.48 5.60 -9.75
CA ILE A 5 -33.40 5.61 -10.75
C ILE A 5 -32.26 6.52 -10.29
N ASN A 6 -32.57 7.72 -9.79
CA ASN A 6 -31.56 8.62 -9.23
C ASN A 6 -30.87 8.03 -8.01
N THR A 7 -31.59 7.40 -7.07
CA THR A 7 -30.94 6.71 -5.95
C THR A 7 -30.11 5.52 -6.40
N LYS A 8 -30.53 4.78 -7.43
CA LYS A 8 -29.74 3.67 -7.98
C LYS A 8 -28.49 4.16 -8.72
N ILE A 9 -28.55 5.31 -9.38
CA ILE A 9 -27.42 5.98 -10.02
C ILE A 9 -26.47 6.55 -8.94
N GLU A 10 -26.97 7.24 -7.92
CA GLU A 10 -26.19 7.73 -6.78
C GLU A 10 -25.54 6.59 -6.00
N ASN A 11 -26.25 5.47 -5.81
CA ASN A 11 -25.70 4.26 -5.18
C ASN A 11 -24.62 3.62 -6.04
N LYS A 12 -24.77 3.62 -7.37
CA LYS A 12 -23.75 3.06 -8.28
C LYS A 12 -22.52 3.95 -8.39
N ILE A 13 -22.72 5.28 -8.41
CA ILE A 13 -21.64 6.27 -8.31
C ILE A 13 -20.92 6.18 -6.96
N SER A 14 -21.65 5.88 -5.87
CA SER A 14 -21.06 5.67 -4.55
C SER A 14 -20.52 4.25 -4.31
N GLU A 15 -20.87 3.26 -5.13
CA GLU A 15 -20.20 1.95 -5.22
C GLU A 15 -18.85 2.06 -5.96
N ASP A 16 -18.76 2.91 -7.00
CA ASP A 16 -17.51 3.22 -7.71
C ASP A 16 -16.55 4.07 -6.86
N LEU A 17 -17.09 4.90 -5.96
CA LEU A 17 -16.32 5.57 -4.92
C LEU A 17 -16.08 4.58 -3.79
N SER A 18 -14.88 3.97 -3.75
CA SER A 18 -14.40 3.20 -2.58
C SER A 18 -14.70 3.96 -1.26
N PRO A 19 -14.77 3.33 -0.07
CA PRO A 19 -15.27 3.94 1.17
C PRO A 19 -14.32 5.01 1.75
N THR A 20 -14.08 6.08 0.99
CA THR A 20 -13.19 7.19 1.29
C THR A 20 -13.92 8.19 2.17
N ARG A 21 -13.19 8.80 3.10
CA ARG A 21 -13.69 9.95 3.87
C ARG A 21 -14.08 11.09 2.93
N ASN A 22 -15.06 11.89 3.34
CA ASN A 22 -15.27 13.20 2.72
C ASN A 22 -14.23 14.17 3.29
N ILE A 23 -13.13 14.35 2.57
CA ILE A 23 -11.96 15.09 3.05
C ILE A 23 -12.11 16.57 2.68
N THR A 24 -12.17 17.46 3.69
CA THR A 24 -12.33 18.90 3.47
C THR A 24 -11.32 19.73 4.29
N GLY A 25 -11.12 20.99 3.88
CA GLY A 25 -10.32 21.98 4.62
C GLY A 25 -8.83 21.64 4.71
N LEU A 26 -8.24 21.78 5.91
CA LEU A 26 -6.82 21.58 6.15
C LEU A 26 -6.37 20.14 5.87
N HIS A 27 -7.20 19.16 6.21
CA HIS A 27 -6.86 17.75 5.98
C HIS A 27 -6.73 17.42 4.50
N LEU A 28 -7.54 18.03 3.63
CA LEU A 28 -7.41 17.88 2.19
C LEU A 28 -6.04 18.37 1.72
N LYS A 29 -5.59 19.52 2.22
CA LYS A 29 -4.27 20.07 1.87
C LYS A 29 -3.14 19.14 2.32
N ILE A 30 -3.25 18.56 3.52
CA ILE A 30 -2.25 17.61 4.05
C ILE A 30 -2.20 16.34 3.19
N VAL A 31 -3.35 15.70 2.96
CA VAL A 31 -3.44 14.49 2.13
C VAL A 31 -2.95 14.75 0.70
N ALA A 32 -3.36 15.87 0.10
CA ALA A 32 -2.90 16.28 -1.23
C ALA A 32 -1.39 16.51 -1.26
N ALA A 33 -0.83 17.20 -0.26
CA ALA A 33 0.62 17.41 -0.18
C ALA A 33 1.38 16.09 -0.09
N ILE A 34 0.94 15.15 0.76
CA ILE A 34 1.54 13.82 0.87
C ILE A 34 1.44 13.06 -0.45
N ALA A 35 0.28 13.06 -1.10
CA ALA A 35 0.07 12.38 -2.37
C ALA A 35 0.95 12.97 -3.49
N ILE A 36 1.13 14.30 -3.52
CA ILE A 36 2.04 14.99 -4.43
C ILE A 36 3.48 14.58 -4.13
N ILE A 37 3.91 14.56 -2.87
CA ILE A 37 5.27 14.14 -2.49
C ILE A 37 5.52 12.69 -2.90
N TRP A 38 4.56 11.78 -2.66
CA TRP A 38 4.67 10.39 -3.09
C TRP A 38 4.77 10.27 -4.60
N THR A 39 3.96 11.03 -5.33
CA THR A 39 3.99 11.10 -6.80
C THR A 39 5.35 11.58 -7.30
N LEU A 40 5.89 12.66 -6.73
CA LEU A 40 7.20 13.18 -7.09
C LEU A 40 8.33 12.19 -6.77
N PHE A 41 8.25 11.49 -5.63
CA PHE A 41 9.19 10.42 -5.29
C PHE A 41 9.16 9.29 -6.33
N GLN A 42 7.96 8.84 -6.72
CA GLN A 42 7.79 7.76 -7.70
C GLN A 42 8.28 8.16 -9.08
N LEU A 43 7.98 9.39 -9.52
CA LEU A 43 8.50 9.93 -10.77
C LEU A 43 10.03 10.05 -10.72
N TRP A 44 10.60 10.54 -9.61
CA TRP A 44 12.04 10.62 -9.43
C TRP A 44 12.69 9.25 -9.53
N TYR A 45 12.19 8.26 -8.78
CA TYR A 45 12.72 6.91 -8.75
C TYR A 45 12.64 6.20 -10.11
N ALA A 46 11.54 6.35 -10.84
CA ALA A 46 11.35 5.72 -12.15
C ALA A 46 12.05 6.46 -13.31
N SER A 47 12.45 7.72 -13.09
CA SER A 47 13.14 8.53 -14.10
C SER A 47 14.64 8.22 -14.18
N PRO A 48 15.34 8.60 -15.26
CA PRO A 48 16.80 8.53 -15.33
C PRO A 48 17.51 9.61 -14.48
N PHE A 49 16.77 10.56 -13.89
CA PHE A 49 17.34 11.70 -13.16
C PHE A 49 18.24 11.34 -11.98
N PRO A 50 17.93 10.33 -11.14
CA PRO A 50 18.83 9.93 -10.04
C PRO A 50 20.23 9.58 -10.54
N PHE A 51 20.33 8.97 -11.73
CA PHE A 51 21.60 8.59 -12.35
C PHE A 51 22.30 9.77 -13.02
N TRP A 52 21.56 10.67 -13.65
CA TRP A 52 22.13 11.87 -14.30
C TRP A 52 22.72 12.85 -13.30
N PHE A 53 22.01 13.07 -12.18
CA PHE A 53 22.44 13.99 -11.13
C PHE A 53 23.29 13.31 -10.05
N ASN A 54 23.40 11.98 -10.08
CA ASN A 54 24.13 11.18 -9.09
C ASN A 54 23.69 11.46 -7.64
N ILE A 55 22.39 11.74 -7.44
CA ILE A 55 21.78 12.01 -6.12
C ILE A 55 20.48 11.22 -6.00
N GLY A 56 20.13 10.84 -4.76
CA GLY A 56 18.86 10.17 -4.50
C GLY A 56 18.70 8.85 -5.25
N MET A 57 19.78 8.07 -5.38
CA MET A 57 19.73 6.71 -5.91
C MET A 57 19.30 5.75 -4.79
N PHE A 58 18.12 5.15 -4.95
CA PHE A 58 17.57 4.25 -3.95
C PHE A 58 17.81 2.79 -4.37
N LYS A 59 18.24 1.97 -3.42
CA LYS A 59 18.31 0.51 -3.60
C LYS A 59 16.89 -0.07 -3.61
N GLY A 60 16.72 -1.28 -4.17
CA GLY A 60 15.40 -1.88 -4.38
C GLY A 60 14.53 -1.96 -3.12
N LEU A 61 15.01 -2.62 -2.06
CA LEU A 61 14.23 -2.74 -0.81
C LEU A 61 13.93 -1.37 -0.16
N PRO A 62 14.90 -0.44 0.01
CA PRO A 62 14.60 0.88 0.53
C PRO A 62 13.56 1.66 -0.28
N ALA A 63 13.58 1.58 -1.62
CA ALA A 63 12.57 2.22 -2.46
C ALA A 63 11.17 1.64 -2.24
N ARG A 64 11.07 0.31 -2.19
CA ARG A 64 9.83 -0.44 -1.86
C ARG A 64 9.29 -0.07 -0.48
N ALA A 65 10.19 0.10 0.50
CA ALA A 65 9.83 0.53 1.85
C ALA A 65 9.27 1.95 1.88
N ILE A 66 9.91 2.91 1.20
CA ILE A 66 9.39 4.29 1.09
C ILE A 66 8.01 4.28 0.41
N HIS A 67 7.86 3.55 -0.70
CA HIS A 67 6.59 3.44 -1.42
C HIS A 67 5.46 2.90 -0.54
N LEU A 68 5.67 1.76 0.14
CA LEU A 68 4.67 1.20 1.05
C LEU A 68 4.40 2.13 2.24
N GLY A 69 5.42 2.83 2.74
CA GLY A 69 5.28 3.82 3.81
C GLY A 69 4.30 4.95 3.44
N PHE A 70 4.43 5.52 2.23
CA PHE A 70 3.46 6.49 1.72
C PHE A 70 2.07 5.88 1.52
N ALA A 71 1.99 4.68 0.96
CA ALA A 71 0.73 3.99 0.73
C ALA A 71 -0.03 3.75 2.04
N LEU A 72 0.63 3.23 3.08
CA LEU A 72 0.02 3.02 4.39
C LEU A 72 -0.38 4.34 5.04
N LEU A 73 0.49 5.35 4.99
CA LEU A 73 0.19 6.66 5.55
C LEU A 73 -1.09 7.26 4.94
N LEU A 74 -1.20 7.23 3.60
CA LEU A 74 -2.41 7.67 2.90
C LEU A 74 -3.61 6.76 3.15
N ALA A 75 -3.41 5.44 3.26
CA ALA A 75 -4.50 4.51 3.54
C ALA A 75 -5.24 4.88 4.83
N PHE A 76 -4.52 5.18 5.91
CA PHE A 76 -5.13 5.56 7.19
C PHE A 76 -5.71 6.99 7.20
N LEU A 77 -5.15 7.91 6.42
CA LEU A 77 -5.67 9.27 6.27
C LEU A 77 -6.92 9.33 5.37
N ILE A 78 -7.05 8.44 4.40
CA ILE A 78 -8.17 8.43 3.44
C ILE A 78 -9.31 7.49 3.91
N PHE A 79 -8.97 6.32 4.46
CA PHE A 79 -9.95 5.29 4.81
C PHE A 79 -10.22 5.24 6.33
N PRO A 80 -11.46 5.58 6.77
CA PRO A 80 -11.80 5.67 8.19
C PRO A 80 -11.97 4.31 8.86
N ILE A 81 -11.58 4.22 10.14
CA ILE A 81 -11.91 3.04 10.97
C ILE A 81 -13.40 2.98 11.34
N SER A 82 -14.04 4.14 11.51
CA SER A 82 -15.42 4.28 12.00
C SER A 82 -16.33 4.82 10.90
N LYS A 83 -17.62 4.45 10.95
CA LYS A 83 -18.66 5.03 10.09
C LYS A 83 -18.73 6.56 10.20
N ASN A 84 -18.25 7.12 11.30
CA ASN A 84 -18.04 8.55 11.44
C ASN A 84 -16.85 8.99 10.57
N LYS A 85 -17.15 9.64 9.44
CA LYS A 85 -16.19 10.11 8.42
C LYS A 85 -15.19 11.19 8.89
N LYS A 86 -15.04 11.44 10.21
CA LYS A 86 -14.07 12.39 10.79
C LYS A 86 -12.73 11.70 11.05
N ILE A 87 -11.65 12.48 11.06
CA ILE A 87 -10.31 11.97 11.37
C ILE A 87 -10.21 11.68 12.86
N SER A 88 -9.97 10.42 13.21
CA SER A 88 -9.58 10.08 14.57
C SER A 88 -8.10 10.39 14.75
N THR A 89 -7.72 10.89 15.93
CA THR A 89 -6.31 11.00 16.33
C THR A 89 -5.60 9.65 16.24
N ILE A 90 -6.33 8.56 16.43
CA ILE A 90 -5.84 7.18 16.28
C ILE A 90 -5.40 6.91 14.84
N ASP A 91 -6.17 7.39 13.85
CA ASP A 91 -5.88 7.16 12.43
C ASP A 91 -4.62 7.94 11.99
N VAL A 92 -4.40 9.13 12.55
CA VAL A 92 -3.15 9.88 12.35
C VAL A 92 -1.98 9.15 13.01
N LEU A 93 -2.13 8.73 14.27
CA LEU A 93 -1.05 8.06 15.01
C LEU A 93 -0.63 6.75 14.33
N ILE A 94 -1.60 5.91 13.95
CA ILE A 94 -1.29 4.64 13.28
C ILE A 94 -0.66 4.88 11.90
N SER A 95 -1.06 5.94 11.18
CA SER A 95 -0.44 6.30 9.89
C SER A 95 1.04 6.66 10.06
N LEU A 96 1.39 7.41 11.10
CA LEU A 96 2.77 7.80 11.41
C LEU A 96 3.60 6.61 11.86
N ILE A 97 3.03 5.73 12.69
CA ILE A 97 3.70 4.47 13.09
C ILE A 97 3.93 3.58 11.87
N ALA A 98 2.96 3.47 10.96
CA ALA A 98 3.09 2.70 9.73
C ALA A 98 4.25 3.21 8.86
N ALA A 99 4.29 4.52 8.65
CA ALA A 99 5.36 5.17 7.90
C ALA A 99 6.71 4.96 8.57
N PHE A 100 6.78 5.08 9.91
CA PHE A 100 8.00 4.81 10.68
C PHE A 100 8.49 3.37 10.52
N CYS A 101 7.60 2.37 10.64
CA CYS A 101 7.95 0.96 10.47
C CYS A 101 8.54 0.66 9.08
N CYS A 102 8.06 1.33 8.04
CA CYS A 102 8.59 1.20 6.69
C CYS A 102 9.92 1.97 6.52
N LEU A 103 9.97 3.24 6.96
CA LEU A 103 11.15 4.10 6.82
C LEU A 103 12.34 3.60 7.66
N TYR A 104 12.10 2.83 8.72
CA TYR A 104 13.15 2.12 9.44
C TYR A 104 14.03 1.28 8.49
N ILE A 105 13.41 0.58 7.53
CA ILE A 105 14.14 -0.23 6.54
C ILE A 105 15.03 0.65 5.66
N TYR A 106 14.57 1.84 5.27
CA TYR A 106 15.38 2.80 4.50
C TYR A 106 16.58 3.30 5.31
N PHE A 107 16.35 3.80 6.53
CA PHE A 107 17.40 4.41 7.34
C PHE A 107 18.44 3.41 7.85
N PHE A 108 18.03 2.17 8.13
CA PHE A 108 18.90 1.13 8.70
C PHE A 108 19.24 0.02 7.70
N TYR A 109 19.07 0.29 6.40
CA TYR A 109 19.25 -0.73 5.35
C TYR A 109 20.62 -1.39 5.36
N ASP A 110 21.70 -0.61 5.44
CA ASP A 110 23.05 -1.16 5.39
C ASP A 110 23.31 -2.06 6.61
N GLN A 111 22.85 -1.63 7.80
CA GLN A 111 22.96 -2.44 9.02
C GLN A 111 22.13 -3.73 8.95
N LEU A 112 20.96 -3.70 8.29
CA LEU A 112 20.13 -4.89 8.08
C LEU A 112 20.85 -5.92 7.21
N ILE A 113 21.51 -5.47 6.14
CA ILE A 113 22.31 -6.35 5.27
C ILE A 113 23.51 -6.90 6.02
N ASP A 114 24.26 -6.06 6.71
CA ASP A 114 25.50 -6.45 7.41
C ASP A 114 25.23 -7.53 8.47
N ARG A 115 24.04 -7.52 9.08
CA ARG A 115 23.61 -8.54 10.04
C ARG A 115 23.07 -9.83 9.42
N GLY A 116 22.91 -9.91 8.10
CA GLY A 116 22.52 -11.14 7.40
C GLY A 116 21.20 -11.74 7.88
N GLY A 117 20.22 -10.91 8.24
CA GLY A 117 18.90 -11.36 8.73
C GLY A 117 18.83 -11.66 10.23
N ILE A 118 19.87 -11.37 11.00
CA ILE A 118 19.80 -11.38 12.46
C ILE A 118 19.12 -10.09 12.94
N LEU A 119 17.94 -10.26 13.56
CA LEU A 119 17.17 -9.16 14.10
C LEU A 119 17.88 -8.50 15.29
N LEU A 120 17.96 -7.18 15.23
CA LEU A 120 18.57 -6.34 16.25
C LEU A 120 17.81 -6.46 17.58
N ASN A 121 18.56 -6.81 18.63
CA ASN A 121 18.13 -6.68 20.01
C ASN A 121 19.10 -5.70 20.69
N VAL A 122 18.57 -4.74 21.44
CA VAL A 122 19.38 -3.81 22.23
C VAL A 122 19.31 -4.21 23.69
N SER A 123 20.47 -4.46 24.29
CA SER A 123 20.57 -4.76 25.72
C SER A 123 20.64 -3.45 26.51
N LEU A 124 19.63 -3.19 27.35
CA LEU A 124 19.61 -2.09 28.30
C LEU A 124 20.10 -2.61 29.66
N GLY A 125 21.39 -2.41 29.95
CA GLY A 125 22.03 -2.89 31.18
C GLY A 125 22.41 -4.38 31.13
N LYS A 126 22.43 -5.06 32.28
CA LYS A 126 22.88 -6.46 32.37
C LYS A 126 21.79 -7.51 32.09
N ASN A 127 20.50 -7.15 32.18
CA ASN A 127 19.40 -8.14 32.25
C ASN A 127 18.20 -7.86 31.33
N ILE A 128 18.20 -6.81 30.49
CA ILE A 128 17.02 -6.45 29.68
C ILE A 128 17.42 -6.38 28.21
N ASP A 129 17.02 -7.39 27.43
CA ASP A 129 17.16 -7.37 25.97
C ASP A 129 15.84 -6.93 25.32
N ILE A 130 15.87 -5.80 24.62
CA ILE A 130 14.71 -5.23 23.93
C ILE A 130 14.81 -5.61 22.44
N PRO A 131 13.89 -6.45 21.91
CA PRO A 131 13.96 -6.93 20.54
C PRO A 131 13.33 -5.92 19.56
N ILE A 132 14.05 -4.83 19.30
CA ILE A 132 13.56 -3.66 18.53
C ILE A 132 12.98 -4.07 17.17
N GLU A 133 13.74 -4.80 16.37
CA GLU A 133 13.31 -5.14 15.00
C GLU A 133 12.18 -6.17 14.99
N LEU A 134 12.16 -7.07 15.97
CA LEU A 134 11.02 -7.97 16.15
C LEU A 134 9.75 -7.18 16.42
N THR A 135 9.81 -6.19 17.32
CA THR A 135 8.66 -5.34 17.65
C THR A 135 8.23 -4.48 16.46
N ILE A 136 9.18 -3.85 15.76
CA ILE A 136 8.87 -3.04 14.56
C ILE A 136 8.22 -3.89 13.48
N GLY A 137 8.74 -5.10 13.22
CA GLY A 137 8.18 -5.99 12.21
C GLY A 137 6.80 -6.51 12.57
N ILE A 138 6.55 -6.88 13.84
CA ILE A 138 5.21 -7.29 14.30
C ILE A 138 4.21 -6.15 14.14
N ILE A 139 4.57 -4.94 14.59
CA ILE A 139 3.71 -3.76 14.47
C ILE A 139 3.44 -3.47 12.99
N GLY A 140 4.46 -3.49 12.15
CA GLY A 140 4.35 -3.31 10.71
C GLY A 140 3.37 -4.28 10.06
N ILE A 141 3.51 -5.58 10.33
CA ILE A 141 2.63 -6.63 9.78
C ILE A 141 1.19 -6.41 10.24
N LEU A 142 0.96 -6.13 11.53
CA LEU A 142 -0.38 -5.91 12.05
C LEU A 142 -1.04 -4.66 11.44
N ILE A 143 -0.30 -3.57 11.30
CA ILE A 143 -0.77 -2.34 10.66
C ILE A 143 -1.07 -2.59 9.18
N LEU A 144 -0.25 -3.36 8.47
CA LEU A 144 -0.49 -3.71 7.07
C LEU A 144 -1.76 -4.55 6.92
N LEU A 145 -2.00 -5.53 7.79
CA LEU A 145 -3.24 -6.30 7.81
C LEU A 145 -4.46 -5.41 8.07
N GLU A 146 -4.34 -4.46 8.99
CA GLU A 146 -5.40 -3.50 9.29
C GLU A 146 -5.66 -2.53 8.12
N ALA A 147 -4.62 -2.05 7.44
CA ALA A 147 -4.76 -1.25 6.22
C ALA A 147 -5.45 -2.06 5.11
N THR A 148 -5.06 -3.32 4.94
CA THR A 148 -5.69 -4.25 4.00
C THR A 148 -7.18 -4.44 4.31
N ARG A 149 -7.54 -4.57 5.60
CA ARG A 149 -8.93 -4.65 6.05
C ARG A 149 -9.75 -3.42 5.64
N ARG A 150 -9.16 -2.23 5.73
CA ARG A 150 -9.82 -0.95 5.46
C ARG A 150 -9.98 -0.66 3.98
N VAL A 151 -8.97 -1.01 3.18
CA VAL A 151 -8.92 -0.67 1.74
C VAL A 151 -9.60 -1.74 0.89
N ILE A 152 -9.34 -3.01 1.17
CA ILE A 152 -9.78 -4.15 0.33
C ILE A 152 -10.92 -4.92 1.03
N GLY A 153 -10.77 -5.20 2.32
CA GLY A 153 -11.78 -5.87 3.12
C GLY A 153 -11.28 -7.08 3.90
N LEU A 154 -12.17 -7.64 4.72
CA LEU A 154 -11.88 -8.78 5.61
C LEU A 154 -11.44 -10.07 4.89
N PRO A 155 -11.96 -10.46 3.71
CA PRO A 155 -11.59 -11.73 3.09
C PRO A 155 -10.08 -11.90 2.89
N LEU A 156 -9.39 -10.86 2.41
CA LEU A 156 -7.95 -10.92 2.16
C LEU A 156 -7.14 -11.02 3.46
N VAL A 157 -7.60 -10.35 4.52
CA VAL A 157 -6.96 -10.39 5.84
C VAL A 157 -7.05 -11.80 6.44
N ILE A 158 -8.21 -12.45 6.30
CA ILE A 158 -8.41 -13.83 6.79
C ILE A 158 -7.43 -14.77 6.10
N ILE A 159 -7.33 -14.68 4.77
CA ILE A 159 -6.39 -15.50 3.99
C ILE A 159 -4.95 -15.26 4.46
N ALA A 160 -4.54 -14.00 4.61
CA ALA A 160 -3.19 -13.66 5.08
C ALA A 160 -2.91 -14.22 6.49
N ILE A 161 -3.86 -14.10 7.42
CA ILE A 161 -3.73 -14.66 8.78
C ILE A 161 -3.61 -16.18 8.71
N CYS A 162 -4.41 -16.87 7.88
CA CYS A 162 -4.31 -18.32 7.71
C CYS A 162 -2.91 -18.74 7.25
N PHE A 163 -2.30 -18.04 6.28
CA PHE A 163 -0.94 -18.36 5.82
C PHE A 163 0.15 -18.01 6.83
N LEU A 164 -0.02 -16.93 7.62
CA LEU A 164 0.89 -16.61 8.73
C LEU A 164 0.83 -17.67 9.83
N LEU A 165 -0.38 -18.11 10.19
CA LEU A 165 -0.59 -19.20 11.15
C LEU A 165 -0.04 -20.52 10.63
N PHE A 166 -0.27 -20.85 9.36
CA PHE A 166 0.30 -22.03 8.73
C PHE A 166 1.83 -22.00 8.77
N SER A 167 2.45 -20.86 8.46
CA SER A 167 3.91 -20.68 8.51
C SER A 167 4.47 -20.90 9.93
N PHE A 168 3.76 -20.47 10.97
CA PHE A 168 4.16 -20.64 12.36
C PHE A 168 3.89 -22.07 12.89
N PHE A 169 2.68 -22.58 12.66
CA PHE A 169 2.18 -23.85 13.17
C PHE A 169 2.37 -25.04 12.22
N GLY A 170 3.16 -24.91 11.16
CA GLY A 170 3.33 -25.94 10.12
C GLY A 170 3.65 -27.35 10.62
N ARG A 171 4.23 -27.48 11.82
CA ARG A 171 4.53 -28.78 12.46
C ARG A 171 3.29 -29.57 12.89
N TYR A 172 2.16 -28.89 13.07
CA TYR A 172 0.88 -29.49 13.47
C TYR A 172 -0.07 -29.68 12.28
N ALA A 173 0.35 -29.30 11.08
CA ALA A 173 -0.45 -29.50 9.88
C ALA A 173 -0.48 -30.99 9.48
N PRO A 174 -1.48 -31.42 8.69
CA PRO A 174 -1.54 -32.79 8.17
C PRO A 174 -0.26 -33.17 7.42
N ASP A 175 0.14 -34.44 7.49
CA ASP A 175 1.41 -34.94 6.95
C ASP A 175 1.71 -34.53 5.51
N ILE A 176 0.67 -34.38 4.68
CA ILE A 176 0.81 -34.01 3.27
C ILE A 176 1.29 -32.56 3.04
N ILE A 177 1.07 -31.67 4.01
CA ILE A 177 1.44 -30.25 3.93
C ILE A 177 2.30 -29.79 5.13
N SER A 178 2.73 -30.70 6.00
CA SER A 178 3.47 -30.34 7.22
C SER A 178 4.90 -29.89 6.91
N HIS A 179 5.41 -29.00 7.75
CA HIS A 179 6.80 -28.53 7.69
C HIS A 179 7.28 -28.15 9.10
N GLY A 180 8.57 -27.88 9.30
CA GLY A 180 9.14 -27.66 10.65
C GLY A 180 8.56 -26.48 11.47
N GLY A 181 7.74 -25.63 10.85
CA GLY A 181 7.28 -24.35 11.38
C GLY A 181 8.40 -23.31 11.49
N LEU A 182 8.03 -22.04 11.61
CA LEU A 182 8.97 -20.93 11.80
C LEU A 182 8.86 -20.37 13.22
N SER A 183 10.01 -20.08 13.84
CA SER A 183 10.02 -19.27 15.07
C SER A 183 9.49 -17.87 14.77
N LEU A 184 8.92 -17.18 15.77
CA LEU A 184 8.36 -15.84 15.58
C LEU A 184 9.40 -14.86 15.04
N LYS A 185 10.66 -14.94 15.53
CA LYS A 185 11.77 -14.13 15.02
C LYS A 185 12.04 -14.37 13.53
N ARG A 186 12.06 -15.63 13.11
CA ARG A 186 12.30 -15.98 11.70
C ARG A 186 11.12 -15.61 10.81
N LEU A 187 9.89 -15.81 11.28
CA LEU A 187 8.68 -15.43 10.56
C LEU A 187 8.63 -13.93 10.32
N VAL A 188 8.80 -13.12 11.36
CA VAL A 188 8.75 -11.65 11.26
C VAL A 188 9.94 -11.12 10.47
N GLY A 189 11.14 -11.66 10.71
CA GLY A 189 12.34 -11.30 9.96
C GLY A 189 12.15 -11.50 8.45
N PHE A 190 11.66 -12.68 8.07
CA PHE A 190 11.37 -13.00 6.67
C PHE A 190 10.24 -12.13 6.11
N GLN A 191 9.13 -11.96 6.84
CA GLN A 191 7.97 -11.25 6.32
C GLN A 191 8.22 -9.74 6.14
N TRP A 192 8.89 -9.09 7.09
CA TRP A 192 9.01 -7.63 7.12
C TRP A 192 10.36 -7.07 6.67
N PHE A 193 11.47 -7.78 6.85
CA PHE A 193 12.81 -7.25 6.55
C PHE A 193 13.46 -7.89 5.32
N ASP A 194 12.88 -8.97 4.79
CA ASP A 194 13.36 -9.63 3.58
C ASP A 194 12.77 -8.99 2.32
N GLN A 195 13.45 -9.23 1.20
CA GLN A 195 13.08 -8.71 -0.13
C GLN A 195 12.20 -9.67 -0.90
N GLU A 196 11.89 -10.85 -0.36
CA GLU A 196 11.08 -11.88 -1.03
C GLU A 196 9.62 -11.93 -0.55
N ALA A 197 9.32 -11.38 0.63
CA ALA A 197 8.00 -11.45 1.25
C ALA A 197 7.15 -10.19 0.98
N ILE A 198 6.77 -9.43 2.02
CA ILE A 198 5.91 -8.24 1.88
C ILE A 198 6.54 -7.23 0.91
N PHE A 199 7.85 -7.00 1.00
CA PHE A 199 8.60 -6.12 0.10
C PHE A 199 9.09 -6.83 -1.17
N GLY A 200 8.44 -7.94 -1.53
CA GLY A 200 8.74 -8.77 -2.69
C GLY A 200 8.30 -8.20 -4.03
N ILE A 201 8.17 -9.11 -4.99
CA ILE A 201 7.80 -8.83 -6.38
C ILE A 201 6.55 -7.94 -6.47
N PRO A 202 5.45 -8.16 -5.71
CA PRO A 202 4.25 -7.33 -5.86
C PRO A 202 4.50 -5.85 -5.59
N ILE A 203 5.23 -5.52 -4.51
CA ILE A 203 5.59 -4.14 -4.21
C ILE A 203 6.64 -3.64 -5.21
N GLY A 204 7.62 -4.47 -5.58
CA GLY A 204 8.61 -4.11 -6.61
C GLY A 204 7.97 -3.67 -7.93
N VAL A 205 7.09 -4.50 -8.49
CA VAL A 205 6.34 -4.18 -9.72
C VAL A 205 5.46 -2.94 -9.53
N SER A 206 4.92 -2.73 -8.31
CA SER A 206 4.17 -1.52 -7.99
C SER A 206 5.00 -0.25 -8.06
N VAL A 207 6.20 -0.27 -7.46
CA VAL A 207 7.13 0.86 -7.48
C VAL A 207 7.59 1.15 -8.90
N ASP A 208 7.99 0.10 -9.62
CA ASP A 208 8.68 0.24 -10.92
C ASP A 208 7.71 0.64 -12.04
N PHE A 209 6.47 0.14 -12.02
CA PHE A 209 5.56 0.26 -13.17
C PHE A 209 4.12 0.62 -12.81
N ILE A 210 3.46 -0.10 -11.90
CA ILE A 210 1.99 0.03 -11.70
C ILE A 210 1.64 1.45 -11.27
N PHE A 211 2.42 2.05 -10.37
CA PHE A 211 2.14 3.42 -9.92
C PHE A 211 2.14 4.42 -11.07
N LEU A 212 3.09 4.32 -12.01
CA LEU A 212 3.18 5.24 -13.15
C LEU A 212 2.00 5.07 -14.10
N PHE A 213 1.58 3.83 -14.36
CA PHE A 213 0.40 3.57 -15.19
C PHE A 213 -0.89 4.10 -14.55
N VAL A 214 -1.06 3.91 -13.24
CA VAL A 214 -2.22 4.43 -12.50
C VAL A 214 -2.20 5.96 -12.46
N LEU A 215 -1.04 6.57 -12.22
CA LEU A 215 -0.87 8.03 -12.23
C LEU A 215 -1.18 8.61 -13.60
N PHE A 216 -0.61 8.03 -14.66
CA PHE A 216 -0.88 8.46 -16.04
C PHE A 216 -2.35 8.28 -16.39
N GLY A 217 -2.96 7.16 -16.04
CA GLY A 217 -4.39 6.92 -16.25
C GLY A 217 -5.27 7.96 -15.55
N ALA A 218 -4.97 8.28 -14.29
CA ALA A 218 -5.70 9.29 -13.52
C ALA A 218 -5.53 10.71 -14.10
N LEU A 219 -4.32 11.07 -14.54
CA LEU A 219 -4.05 12.34 -15.21
C LEU A 219 -4.75 12.44 -16.57
N LEU A 220 -4.72 11.36 -17.36
CA LEU A 220 -5.38 11.29 -18.67
C LEU A 220 -6.89 11.40 -18.54
N GLU A 221 -7.49 10.71 -17.57
CA GLU A 221 -8.93 10.80 -17.28
C GLU A 221 -9.32 12.23 -16.87
N THR A 222 -8.55 12.83 -15.96
CA THR A 222 -8.79 14.21 -15.50
C THR A 222 -8.58 15.25 -16.62
N ALA A 223 -7.64 14.99 -17.54
CA ALA A 223 -7.40 15.83 -18.71
C ALA A 223 -8.49 15.67 -19.81
N GLY A 224 -9.47 14.78 -19.63
CA GLY A 224 -10.53 14.54 -20.60
C GLY A 224 -10.15 13.55 -21.72
N GLY A 225 -9.08 12.79 -21.55
CA GLY A 225 -8.62 11.77 -22.50
C GLY A 225 -9.67 10.70 -22.78
N GLY A 226 -10.42 10.26 -21.76
CA GLY A 226 -11.53 9.33 -21.94
C GLY A 226 -12.58 9.84 -22.92
N LYS A 227 -12.99 11.10 -22.76
CA LYS A 227 -13.91 11.78 -23.69
C LYS A 227 -13.30 11.94 -25.08
N TYR A 228 -12.04 12.34 -25.17
CA TYR A 228 -11.34 12.48 -26.44
C TYR A 228 -11.30 11.17 -27.25
N PHE A 229 -10.94 10.04 -26.62
CA PHE A 229 -10.91 8.74 -27.30
C PHE A 229 -12.31 8.25 -27.69
N LEU A 230 -13.32 8.53 -26.86
CA LEU A 230 -14.71 8.23 -27.18
C LEU A 230 -15.20 9.05 -28.39
N ASP A 231 -14.95 10.36 -28.40
CA ASP A 231 -15.30 11.26 -29.49
C ASP A 231 -14.56 10.86 -30.79
N LEU A 232 -13.30 10.43 -30.69
CA LEU A 232 -12.53 9.90 -31.82
C LEU A 232 -13.13 8.59 -32.36
N ALA A 233 -13.51 7.66 -31.49
CA ALA A 233 -14.17 6.42 -31.89
C ALA A 233 -15.51 6.69 -32.59
N PHE A 234 -16.30 7.63 -32.08
CA PHE A 234 -17.53 8.09 -32.73
C PHE A 234 -17.26 8.83 -34.05
N ALA A 235 -16.18 9.60 -34.17
CA ALA A 235 -15.81 10.21 -35.44
C ALA A 235 -15.46 9.16 -36.50
N MET A 236 -14.77 8.07 -36.11
CA MET A 236 -14.38 6.99 -37.02
C MET A 236 -15.55 6.06 -37.42
N VAL A 237 -16.44 5.73 -36.49
CA VAL A 237 -17.49 4.70 -36.68
C VAL A 237 -18.90 5.30 -36.73
N GLY A 238 -19.05 6.60 -36.49
CA GLY A 238 -20.33 7.32 -36.34
C GLY A 238 -21.28 7.18 -37.53
N LYS A 239 -20.76 6.99 -38.74
CA LYS A 239 -21.57 6.79 -39.96
C LYS A 239 -21.99 5.33 -40.23
N MET A 240 -21.47 4.36 -39.48
CA MET A 240 -21.79 2.94 -39.65
C MET A 240 -23.09 2.55 -38.90
N ARG A 241 -23.88 1.58 -39.36
CA ARG A 241 -25.06 1.13 -38.59
C ARG A 241 -24.58 0.44 -37.30
N GLY A 242 -25.09 0.87 -36.15
CA GLY A 242 -24.77 0.27 -34.85
C GLY A 242 -26.02 0.03 -34.00
N GLY A 243 -25.89 -0.86 -33.01
CA GLY A 243 -26.97 -1.22 -32.08
C GLY A 243 -27.25 -0.12 -31.03
N PRO A 244 -28.16 -0.39 -30.07
CA PRO A 244 -28.65 0.60 -29.11
C PRO A 244 -27.58 1.22 -28.18
N ALA A 245 -26.36 0.70 -28.13
CA ALA A 245 -25.23 1.27 -27.39
C ALA A 245 -24.47 2.39 -28.14
N LYS A 246 -24.90 2.72 -29.36
CA LYS A 246 -24.29 3.76 -30.20
C LYS A 246 -24.97 5.14 -30.08
N ALA A 247 -25.86 5.31 -29.10
CA ALA A 247 -26.63 6.54 -28.86
C ALA A 247 -26.28 7.12 -27.49
#